data_AF-A0A2H0NF34-F1
#
_entry.id   AF-A0A2H0NF34-F1
#
_cell.length_a   1.000
_cell.length_b   1.000
_cell.length_c   1.000
_cell.angle_alpha   90.00
_cell.angle_beta   90.00
_cell.angle_gamma   90.00
#
_symmetry.space_group_name_H-M   'P 1'
#
loop_
_entity.id
_entity.type
_entity.pdbx_description
1 polymer ?
#
loop_
_entity_poly.entity_id
_entity_poly.type
_entity_poly.pdbx_seq_one_letter_code
_entity_poly.pdbx_strand_id
1 'polypeptide(L)'
;MRIILLIVFIGAIVIGIYAARKLTKSSGLFKKLWTKLQLWGWTIGLIGLALFFFREVRAIYLGARIWMLLWIIFAFIWLAFIIKYWKKEIPKKEEIKKTEEEFNRWLPKRK
;
A
#
# COMPACT_ATOMS: atom_id res chain seq x y z
N MET A 1 12.30 -11.28 -19.41
CA MET A 1 10.99 -10.75 -18.97
C MET A 1 10.34 -11.55 -17.83
N ARG A 2 10.26 -12.90 -17.87
CA ARG A 2 9.56 -13.69 -16.83
C ARG A 2 10.12 -13.52 -15.41
N ILE A 3 11.44 -13.53 -15.27
CA ILE A 3 12.14 -13.37 -13.98
C ILE A 3 11.88 -11.99 -13.36
N ILE A 4 11.87 -10.93 -14.18
CA ILE A 4 11.61 -9.56 -13.73
C ILE A 4 10.21 -9.44 -13.12
N LEU A 5 9.20 -10.05 -13.75
CA LEU A 5 7.82 -10.05 -13.23
C LEU A 5 7.74 -10.74 -11.87
N LEU A 6 8.41 -11.87 -11.71
CA LEU A 6 8.46 -12.58 -10.43
C LEU A 6 9.14 -11.74 -9.35
N ILE A 7 10.26 -11.08 -9.66
CA ILE A 7 10.94 -10.17 -8.72
C ILE A 7 10.00 -9.04 -8.28
N VAL A 8 9.23 -8.46 -9.20
CA VAL A 8 8.28 -7.38 -8.88
C VAL A 8 7.18 -7.88 -7.94
N PHE A 9 6.55 -9.02 -8.23
CA PHE A 9 5.45 -9.53 -7.41
C PHE A 9 5.91 -10.05 -6.05
N ILE A 10 7.04 -10.76 -6.00
CA ILE A 10 7.66 -11.19 -4.75
C ILE A 10 8.08 -9.97 -3.93
N GLY A 11 8.68 -8.96 -4.59
CA GLY A 11 9.02 -7.68 -3.95
C GLY A 11 7.81 -7.00 -3.34
N ALA A 12 6.66 -6.98 -4.03
CA ALA A 12 5.41 -6.44 -3.48
C ALA A 12 4.93 -7.20 -2.22
N ILE A 13 5.06 -8.53 -2.20
CA ILE A 13 4.73 -9.34 -1.02
C ILE A 13 5.70 -9.03 0.13
N VAL A 14 7.00 -8.95 -0.14
CA VAL A 14 8.00 -8.60 0.87
C VAL A 14 7.71 -7.22 1.47
N ILE A 15 7.33 -6.23 0.65
CA ILE A 15 6.88 -4.92 1.11
C ILE A 15 5.62 -5.06 1.97
N GLY A 16 4.65 -5.88 1.57
CA GLY A 16 3.44 -6.15 2.34
C GLY A 16 3.72 -6.75 3.72
N ILE A 17 4.63 -7.73 3.81
CA ILE A 17 5.07 -8.35 5.06
C ILE A 17 5.82 -7.34 5.93
N TYR A 18 6.73 -6.57 5.34
CA TYR A 18 7.46 -5.53 6.05
C TYR A 18 6.51 -4.47 6.62
N ALA A 19 5.53 -4.03 5.82
CA ALA A 19 4.49 -3.10 6.24
C ALA A 19 3.65 -3.67 7.39
N ALA A 20 3.29 -4.95 7.34
CA ALA A 20 2.57 -5.63 8.43
C ALA A 20 3.37 -5.63 9.75
N ARG A 21 4.68 -5.90 9.68
CA ARG A 21 5.57 -5.85 10.87
C ARG A 21 5.72 -4.44 11.43
N LYS A 22 5.72 -3.42 10.57
CA LYS A 22 5.82 -2.03 11.01
C LYS A 22 4.49 -1.50 11.53
N LEU A 23 3.37 -2.02 11.03
CA LEU A 23 2.01 -1.69 11.47
C LEU A 23 1.81 -1.98 12.95
N THR A 24 2.32 -3.10 13.46
CA THR A 24 2.20 -3.47 14.88
C THR A 24 2.98 -2.53 15.81
N LYS A 25 4.04 -1.89 15.30
CA LYS A 25 4.88 -0.94 16.04
C LYS A 25 4.47 0.52 15.85
N SER A 26 3.51 0.81 14.97
CA SER A 26 3.16 2.17 14.57
C SER A 26 1.85 2.62 15.18
N SER A 27 1.84 3.81 15.79
CA SER A 27 0.65 4.48 16.32
C SER A 27 0.23 5.66 15.41
N GLY A 28 -1.04 6.05 15.51
CA GLY A 28 -1.56 7.26 14.86
C GLY A 28 -1.58 7.24 13.31
N LEU A 29 -1.09 8.32 12.70
CA LEU A 29 -1.17 8.56 11.24
C LEU A 29 -0.35 7.58 10.41
N PHE A 30 0.82 7.19 10.93
CA PHE A 30 1.68 6.20 10.29
C PHE A 30 1.03 4.82 10.23
N LYS A 31 0.20 4.45 11.23
CA LYS A 31 -0.57 3.20 11.22
C LYS A 31 -1.42 3.09 9.95
N LYS A 32 -2.14 4.17 9.59
CA LYS A 32 -2.99 4.22 8.39
C LYS A 32 -2.19 4.10 7.09
N LEU A 33 -0.97 4.66 7.06
CA LEU A 33 -0.06 4.47 5.93
C LEU A 33 0.38 3.01 5.81
N TRP A 34 0.87 2.41 6.89
CA TRP A 34 1.33 1.02 6.89
C TRP A 34 0.22 0.05 6.52
N THR A 35 -1.03 0.30 6.94
CA THR A 35 -2.19 -0.50 6.52
C THR A 35 -2.41 -0.41 5.01
N LYS A 36 -2.35 0.80 4.42
CA LYS A 36 -2.48 1.00 2.97
C LYS A 36 -1.37 0.30 2.20
N LEU A 37 -0.12 0.41 2.68
CA LEU A 37 1.04 -0.20 2.05
C LEU A 37 1.00 -1.74 2.14
N GLN A 38 0.56 -2.26 3.29
CA GLN A 38 0.33 -3.70 3.49
C GLN A 38 -0.72 -4.23 2.53
N LEU A 39 -1.89 -3.57 2.45
CA LEU A 39 -2.96 -3.97 1.55
C LEU A 39 -2.46 -3.97 0.09
N TRP A 40 -1.80 -2.88 -0.32
CA TRP A 40 -1.22 -2.77 -1.66
C TRP A 40 -0.24 -3.92 -1.97
N GLY A 41 0.69 -4.22 -1.05
CA GLY A 41 1.67 -5.29 -1.24
C GLY A 41 1.01 -6.67 -1.39
N TRP A 42 0.01 -6.99 -0.55
CA TRP A 42 -0.74 -8.24 -0.65
C TRP A 42 -1.57 -8.32 -1.93
N THR A 43 -2.33 -7.28 -2.26
CA THR A 43 -3.19 -7.26 -3.45
C THR A 43 -2.36 -7.37 -4.72
N ILE A 44 -1.31 -6.54 -4.88
CA ILE A 44 -0.48 -6.55 -6.08
C ILE A 44 0.34 -7.83 -6.18
N GLY A 45 0.91 -8.30 -5.05
CA GLY A 45 1.73 -9.49 -4.99
C GLY A 45 0.96 -10.78 -5.27
N LEU A 46 -0.14 -11.03 -4.54
CA LEU A 46 -0.92 -12.26 -4.68
C LEU A 46 -1.64 -12.33 -6.03
N ILE A 47 -2.32 -11.25 -6.44
CA ILE A 47 -3.03 -11.23 -7.73
C ILE A 47 -2.02 -11.26 -8.88
N GLY A 48 -0.87 -10.59 -8.74
CA GLY A 48 0.21 -10.64 -9.73
C GLY A 48 0.77 -12.06 -9.90
N LEU A 49 0.98 -12.80 -8.80
CA LEU A 49 1.37 -14.22 -8.85
C LEU A 49 0.27 -15.10 -9.45
N ALA A 50 -1.00 -14.85 -9.13
CA ALA A 50 -2.11 -15.60 -9.73
C ALA A 50 -2.19 -15.38 -11.26
N LEU A 51 -2.05 -14.13 -11.72
CA LEU A 51 -1.97 -13.81 -13.16
C LEU A 51 -0.75 -14.46 -13.82
N PHE A 52 0.39 -14.50 -13.13
CA PHE A 52 1.58 -15.20 -13.61
C PHE A 52 1.32 -16.72 -13.73
N PHE A 53 0.64 -17.33 -12.76
CA PHE A 53 0.28 -18.74 -12.78
C PHE A 53 -0.66 -19.07 -13.94
N PHE A 54 -1.71 -18.26 -14.17
CA PHE A 54 -2.62 -18.45 -15.30
C PHE A 54 -1.92 -18.39 -16.66
N ARG A 55 -0.83 -17.62 -16.77
CA ARG A 55 0.01 -17.65 -17.97
C ARG A 55 0.72 -18.98 -18.16
N GLU A 56 1.24 -19.60 -17.11
CA GLU A 56 1.93 -20.90 -17.22
C GLU A 56 0.95 -22.03 -17.56
N VAL A 57 -0.27 -21.97 -17.03
CA VAL A 57 -1.37 -22.90 -17.39
C VAL A 57 -1.94 -22.61 -18.81
N ARG A 58 -1.42 -21.61 -19.52
CA ARG A 58 -1.87 -21.16 -20.85
C ARG A 58 -3.37 -20.86 -20.91
N ALA A 59 -3.93 -20.31 -19.83
CA ALA A 59 -5.30 -19.82 -19.84
C ALA A 59 -5.43 -18.72 -20.91
N ILE A 60 -6.23 -18.98 -21.95
CA ILE A 60 -6.26 -18.18 -23.19
C ILE A 60 -6.55 -16.69 -22.91
N TYR A 61 -7.50 -16.41 -22.01
CA TYR A 61 -7.91 -15.03 -21.71
C TYR A 61 -7.09 -14.38 -20.59
N LEU A 62 -6.91 -15.06 -19.45
CA LEU A 62 -6.27 -14.49 -18.26
C LEU A 62 -4.73 -14.54 -18.29
N GLY A 63 -4.15 -15.41 -19.13
CA GLY A 63 -2.70 -15.52 -19.32
C GLY A 63 -2.13 -14.51 -20.32
N ALA A 64 -2.98 -13.69 -20.96
CA ALA A 64 -2.54 -12.74 -21.98
C ALA A 64 -1.58 -11.70 -21.38
N ARG A 65 -0.54 -11.34 -22.15
CA ARG A 65 0.50 -10.38 -21.71
C ARG A 65 -0.06 -9.01 -21.32
N ILE A 66 -1.17 -8.62 -21.97
CA ILE A 66 -1.89 -7.38 -21.72
C ILE A 66 -2.37 -7.27 -20.27
N TRP A 67 -2.92 -8.34 -19.69
CA TRP A 67 -3.41 -8.31 -18.31
C TRP A 67 -2.29 -8.07 -17.29
N MET A 68 -1.12 -8.70 -17.49
CA MET A 68 0.03 -8.43 -16.63
C MET A 68 0.52 -6.98 -16.74
N LEU A 69 0.58 -6.43 -17.96
CA LEU A 69 1.01 -5.04 -18.15
C LEU A 69 0.04 -4.06 -17.52
N LEU A 70 -1.26 -4.25 -17.74
CA LEU A 70 -2.31 -3.45 -17.11
C LEU A 70 -2.23 -3.54 -15.58
N TRP A 71 -2.01 -4.74 -15.04
CA TRP A 71 -1.86 -4.94 -13.60
C TRP A 71 -0.66 -4.19 -13.02
N ILE A 72 0.48 -4.20 -13.73
CA ILE A 72 1.68 -3.47 -13.33
C ILE A 72 1.44 -1.96 -13.35
N ILE A 73 0.83 -1.43 -14.42
CA ILE A 73 0.51 -0.01 -14.53
C ILE A 73 -0.42 0.41 -13.39
N PHE A 74 -1.46 -0.39 -13.12
CA PHE A 74 -2.37 -0.18 -12.01
C PHE A 74 -1.64 -0.18 -10.66
N ALA A 75 -0.71 -1.13 -10.45
CA ALA A 75 0.10 -1.20 -9.24
C ALA A 75 0.91 0.10 -9.02
N PHE A 76 1.57 0.61 -10.07
CA PHE A 76 2.35 1.85 -9.98
C PHE A 76 1.49 3.09 -9.72
N ILE A 77 0.34 3.20 -10.40
CA ILE A 77 -0.60 4.31 -10.18
C ILE A 77 -1.08 4.31 -8.72
N TRP A 78 -1.48 3.15 -8.20
CA TRP A 78 -1.92 3.03 -6.82
C TRP A 78 -0.81 3.35 -5.83
N LEU A 79 0.42 2.87 -6.08
CA LEU A 79 1.57 3.19 -5.26
C LEU A 79 1.85 4.70 -5.24
N ALA A 80 1.75 5.38 -6.38
CA ALA A 80 1.91 6.83 -6.47
C ALA A 80 0.87 7.58 -5.62
N PHE A 81 -0.38 7.11 -5.58
CA PHE A 81 -1.40 7.67 -4.68
C PHE A 81 -1.05 7.48 -3.20
N ILE A 82 -0.48 6.33 -2.81
CA ILE A 82 -0.04 6.10 -1.44
C ILE A 82 1.14 7.02 -1.07
N ILE A 83 2.09 7.21 -1.99
CA ILE A 83 3.22 8.13 -1.78
C ILE A 83 2.73 9.58 -1.68
N LYS A 84 1.77 9.99 -2.51
CA LYS A 84 1.14 11.31 -2.44
C LYS A 84 0.41 11.51 -1.11
N TYR A 85 -0.32 10.49 -0.63
CA TYR A 85 -0.95 10.49 0.69
C TYR A 85 0.10 10.68 1.80
N TRP A 86 1.24 9.99 1.70
CA TRP A 86 2.32 10.12 2.67
C TRP A 86 2.88 11.54 2.75
N LYS A 87 3.28 12.10 1.60
CA LYS A 87 3.95 13.40 1.55
C LYS A 87 3.04 14.58 1.83
N LYS A 88 1.76 14.52 1.44
CA LYS A 88 0.85 15.67 1.52
C LYS A 88 -0.11 15.60 2.71
N GLU A 89 -0.57 14.41 3.06
CA GLU A 89 -1.69 14.24 4.00
C GLU A 89 -1.23 13.94 5.44
N ILE A 90 -0.07 13.31 5.62
CA ILE A 90 0.50 13.11 6.96
C ILE A 90 0.92 14.42 7.63
N PRO A 91 1.76 15.29 7.02
CA PRO A 91 2.18 16.52 7.70
C PRO A 91 0.99 17.43 8.03
N LYS A 92 0.03 17.54 7.10
CA LYS A 92 -1.18 18.35 7.31
C LYS A 92 -2.05 17.84 8.48
N LYS A 93 -2.12 16.53 8.69
CA LYS A 93 -2.89 15.95 9.80
C LYS A 93 -2.14 16.00 11.14
N GLU A 94 -0.81 16.04 11.13
CA GLU A 94 -0.03 16.30 12.35
C GLU A 94 -0.24 17.74 12.84
N GLU A 95 -0.28 18.72 11.94
CA GLU A 95 -0.58 20.12 12.29
C GLU A 95 -1.98 20.26 12.89
N ILE A 96 -3.00 19.68 12.26
CA ILE A 96 -4.39 19.72 12.76
C ILE A 96 -4.50 19.05 14.13
N LYS A 97 -3.84 17.90 14.34
CA LYS A 97 -3.83 17.24 15.65
C LYS A 97 -3.18 18.09 16.73
N LYS A 98 -2.06 18.76 16.44
CA LYS A 98 -1.42 19.67 17.40
C LYS A 98 -2.35 20.82 17.76
N THR A 99 -3.03 21.41 16.78
CA THR A 99 -4.00 22.49 17.03
C THR A 99 -5.19 22.02 17.86
N GLU A 100 -5.72 20.80 17.61
CA GLU A 100 -6.79 20.20 18.44
C GLU A 100 -6.32 19.88 19.86
N GLU A 101 -5.08 19.40 20.04
CA GLU A 101 -4.49 19.13 21.34
C GLU A 101 -4.23 20.42 22.14
N GLU A 102 -3.77 21.47 21.47
CA GLU A 102 -3.64 22.80 22.06
C GLU A 102 -5.00 23.36 22.44
N PHE A 103 -5.98 23.36 21.53
CA PHE A 103 -7.34 23.83 21.81
C PHE A 103 -8.01 23.08 22.97
N ASN A 104 -7.87 21.75 23.03
CA ASN A 104 -8.36 20.94 24.15
C ASN A 104 -7.63 21.22 25.47
N ARG A 105 -6.39 21.70 25.45
CA ARG A 105 -5.67 22.14 26.66
C ARG A 105 -6.30 23.40 27.25
N TRP A 106 -6.90 24.25 26.42
CA TRP A 106 -7.57 25.49 26.84
C TRP A 106 -9.04 25.30 27.22
N LEU A 107 -9.65 24.15 26.89
CA LEU A 107 -11.00 23.82 27.30
C LEU A 107 -11.05 23.40 28.79
N PRO A 108 -11.93 24.01 29.61
CA PRO A 108 -12.09 23.59 30.99
C PRO A 108 -12.62 22.15 31.03
N LYS A 109 -11.82 21.25 31.63
CA LYS A 109 -12.24 19.87 31.89
C LYS A 109 -13.39 19.91 32.88
N ARG A 110 -14.60 19.47 32.48
CA ARG A 110 -15.70 19.29 33.42
C ARG A 110 -15.27 18.27 34.48
N LYS A 111 -15.35 18.66 35.75
CA LYS A 111 -15.16 17.79 36.91
C LYS A 111 -16.25 16.73 36.95
#